data_AF-A0A8T5L5Z0-F1
#
_entry.id   AF-A0A8T5L5Z0-F1
#
_cell.length_a   1.000
_cell.length_b   1.000
_cell.length_c   1.000
_cell.angle_alpha   90.00
_cell.angle_beta   90.00
_cell.angle_gamma   90.00
#
_symmetry.space_group_name_H-M   'P 1'
#
loop_
_entity.id
_entity.type
_entity.pdbx_description
1 polymer ?
#
loop_
_entity_poly.entity_id
_entity_poly.type
_entity_poly.pdbx_seq_one_letter_code
_entity_poly.pdbx_strand_id
1 'polypeptide(L)'
;MLFRNKKGFLRENIVFLILNILFFAMLVVGVGVQGSTNGVLEDIYAKKIVLAIDSGIPGDHFILDINALIEAKDANLFNGNIVEHKENRITVRVSADTGKSYSYFSNEIVRVEKEIVVGANKLHIWILGHGDPNVPAPVPITPPTPTPPTPTPPSPTPTPTPTPIGTDICYTDTLWDFGLNDDRRTRWKHIEPLTSDDDVLDSCRVILLACSGSGFLDIEQMRQIVQNGGVLFATDMEADIIEGFDSSLFNDRKFPYSSGEHSVDIVDSDLRLQVGNTMNILFRSVSLGPFENIESGVDVLVKSKAGDVLLFRYNYGAGQVYYSTPHLKDQDTNFQNAIIKMVTGE
;
A
#
# COMPACT_ATOMS: atom_id res chain seq x y z
N MET A 1 -6.47 -69.57 8.94
CA MET A 1 -6.89 -69.88 7.55
C MET A 1 -7.36 -68.57 6.92
N LEU A 2 -6.52 -67.88 6.13
CA LEU A 2 -6.91 -66.74 5.28
C LEU A 2 -5.72 -66.29 4.39
N PHE A 3 -5.24 -67.18 3.51
CA PHE A 3 -4.44 -66.76 2.34
C PHE A 3 -5.40 -66.53 1.17
N ARG A 4 -6.06 -65.38 1.18
CA ARG A 4 -7.02 -64.97 0.14
C ARG A 4 -6.22 -64.35 -1.02
N ASN A 5 -6.21 -65.07 -2.13
CA ASN A 5 -5.85 -64.72 -3.51
C ASN A 5 -5.21 -63.31 -3.75
N LYS A 6 -3.87 -63.24 -3.73
CA LYS A 6 -3.08 -61.99 -3.91
C LYS A 6 -3.09 -61.38 -5.33
N LYS A 7 -3.76 -62.01 -6.30
CA LYS A 7 -3.75 -61.56 -7.70
C LYS A 7 -4.68 -60.36 -7.98
N GLY A 8 -5.66 -60.07 -7.11
CA GLY A 8 -6.56 -58.92 -7.26
C GLY A 8 -5.93 -57.58 -6.86
N PHE A 9 -5.06 -57.59 -5.85
CA PHE A 9 -4.52 -56.37 -5.24
C PHE A 9 -3.59 -55.56 -6.15
N LEU A 10 -2.85 -56.22 -7.04
CA LEU A 10 -1.93 -55.53 -7.95
C LEU A 10 -2.67 -54.77 -9.06
N ARG A 11 -3.81 -55.29 -9.54
CA ARG A 11 -4.53 -54.68 -10.67
C ARG A 11 -5.19 -53.36 -10.28
N GLU A 12 -5.81 -53.30 -9.10
CA GLU A 12 -6.49 -52.10 -8.61
C GLU A 12 -5.49 -50.96 -8.33
N ASN A 13 -4.36 -51.26 -7.69
CA ASN A 13 -3.33 -50.26 -7.42
C ASN A 13 -2.65 -49.72 -8.69
N ILE A 14 -2.45 -50.57 -9.71
CA ILE A 14 -1.89 -50.13 -11.00
C ILE A 14 -2.85 -49.19 -11.72
N VAL A 15 -4.16 -49.48 -11.74
CA VAL A 15 -5.15 -48.61 -12.36
C VAL A 15 -5.23 -47.26 -11.64
N PHE A 16 -5.21 -47.26 -10.31
CA PHE A 16 -5.17 -46.04 -9.51
C PHE A 16 -3.91 -45.21 -9.78
N LEU A 17 -2.74 -45.85 -9.89
CA LEU A 17 -1.49 -45.16 -10.20
C LEU A 17 -1.54 -44.49 -11.59
N ILE A 18 -2.02 -45.19 -12.61
CA ILE A 18 -2.14 -44.65 -13.98
C ILE A 18 -3.10 -43.46 -14.02
N LEU A 19 -4.25 -43.55 -13.34
CA LEU A 19 -5.22 -42.46 -13.26
C LEU A 19 -4.65 -41.22 -12.59
N ASN A 20 -3.89 -41.37 -11.49
CA ASN A 20 -3.24 -40.24 -10.83
C ASN A 20 -2.18 -39.59 -11.71
N ILE A 21 -1.34 -40.38 -12.41
CA ILE A 21 -0.35 -39.82 -13.33
C ILE A 21 -1.02 -39.02 -14.44
N LEU A 22 -2.11 -39.54 -15.00
CA LEU A 22 -2.88 -38.85 -16.05
C LEU A 22 -3.54 -37.57 -15.52
N PHE A 23 -4.08 -37.62 -14.30
CA PHE A 23 -4.63 -36.45 -13.62
C PHE A 23 -3.57 -35.36 -13.40
N PHE A 24 -2.39 -35.73 -12.86
CA PHE A 24 -1.30 -34.76 -12.66
C PHE A 24 -0.77 -34.21 -13.98
N ALA A 25 -0.68 -35.03 -15.03
CA ALA A 25 -0.28 -34.55 -16.36
C ALA A 25 -1.28 -33.53 -16.91
N MET A 26 -2.59 -33.78 -16.78
CA MET A 26 -3.63 -32.80 -17.16
C MET A 26 -3.56 -31.53 -16.31
N LEU A 27 -3.26 -31.64 -15.02
CA LEU A 27 -3.11 -30.49 -14.12
C LEU A 27 -1.90 -29.63 -14.52
N VAL A 28 -0.74 -30.26 -14.79
CA VAL A 28 0.47 -29.55 -15.25
C VAL A 28 0.23 -28.84 -16.58
N VAL A 29 -0.45 -29.49 -17.53
CA VAL A 29 -0.83 -28.85 -18.79
C VAL A 29 -1.82 -27.71 -18.54
N GLY A 30 -2.82 -27.91 -17.69
CA GLY A 30 -3.81 -26.88 -17.34
C GLY A 30 -3.19 -25.64 -16.71
N VAL A 31 -2.27 -25.82 -15.75
CA VAL A 31 -1.53 -24.74 -15.11
C VAL A 31 -0.57 -24.07 -16.10
N GLY A 32 0.10 -24.84 -16.95
CA GLY A 32 0.96 -24.28 -18.00
C GLY A 32 0.20 -23.45 -19.03
N VAL A 33 -1.04 -23.82 -19.35
CA VAL A 33 -1.91 -23.08 -20.29
C VAL A 33 -2.60 -21.88 -19.62
N GLN A 34 -3.06 -22.01 -18.37
CA GLN A 34 -3.64 -20.89 -17.61
C GLN A 34 -2.60 -19.88 -17.13
N GLY A 35 -1.34 -20.30 -17.05
CA GLY A 35 -0.19 -19.46 -16.75
C GLY A 35 0.30 -18.64 -17.93
N SER A 36 -0.44 -18.50 -19.04
CA SER A 36 -0.07 -17.52 -20.06
C SER A 36 -0.17 -16.12 -19.45
N THR A 37 0.97 -15.64 -18.96
CA THR A 37 1.16 -14.37 -18.25
C THR A 37 0.49 -13.20 -18.98
N ASN A 38 0.45 -13.25 -20.31
CA ASN A 38 -0.22 -12.28 -21.18
C ASN A 38 -1.66 -11.97 -20.76
N GLY A 39 -2.52 -13.00 -20.63
CA GLY A 39 -3.95 -12.77 -20.37
C GLY A 39 -4.22 -12.20 -18.98
N VAL A 40 -3.36 -12.52 -18.01
CA VAL A 40 -3.40 -11.98 -16.64
C VAL A 40 -2.89 -10.54 -16.64
N LEU A 41 -1.78 -10.26 -17.33
CA LEU A 41 -1.24 -8.91 -17.48
C LEU A 41 -2.23 -7.98 -18.18
N GLU A 42 -2.82 -8.40 -19.29
CA GLU A 42 -3.88 -7.66 -20.00
C GLU A 42 -5.05 -7.33 -19.07
N ASP A 43 -5.46 -8.27 -18.21
CA ASP A 43 -6.57 -8.10 -17.28
C ASP A 43 -6.26 -7.08 -16.17
N ILE A 44 -5.10 -7.23 -15.53
CA ILE A 44 -4.62 -6.35 -14.45
C ILE A 44 -4.52 -4.92 -14.97
N TYR A 45 -3.82 -4.72 -16.09
CA TYR A 45 -3.61 -3.37 -16.62
C TYR A 45 -4.89 -2.73 -17.14
N ALA A 46 -5.77 -3.49 -17.80
CA ALA A 46 -7.04 -2.93 -18.26
C ALA A 46 -7.91 -2.45 -17.09
N LYS A 47 -7.93 -3.20 -15.98
CA LYS A 47 -8.61 -2.79 -14.74
C LYS A 47 -7.95 -1.58 -14.09
N LYS A 48 -6.61 -1.56 -13.96
CA LYS A 48 -5.87 -0.41 -13.39
C LYS A 48 -6.16 0.88 -14.16
N ILE A 49 -6.15 0.83 -15.50
CA ILE A 49 -6.45 2.00 -16.34
C ILE A 49 -7.92 2.45 -16.17
N VAL A 50 -8.88 1.53 -16.21
CA VAL A 50 -10.30 1.86 -16.00
C VAL A 50 -10.55 2.45 -14.62
N LEU A 51 -9.91 1.90 -13.57
CA LEU A 51 -10.03 2.42 -12.21
C LEU A 51 -9.43 3.83 -12.08
N ALA A 52 -8.29 4.09 -12.71
CA ALA A 52 -7.70 5.43 -12.75
C ALA A 52 -8.65 6.44 -13.44
N ILE A 53 -9.33 6.03 -14.51
CA ILE A 53 -10.33 6.86 -15.20
C ILE A 53 -11.57 7.11 -14.32
N ASP A 54 -12.10 6.08 -13.67
CA ASP A 54 -13.32 6.18 -12.87
C ASP A 54 -13.12 6.95 -11.55
N SER A 55 -11.90 6.95 -11.02
CA SER A 55 -11.56 7.68 -9.79
C SER A 55 -11.07 9.11 -10.04
N GLY A 56 -10.63 9.42 -11.26
CA GLY A 56 -10.05 10.71 -11.58
C GLY A 56 -11.08 11.83 -11.72
N ILE A 57 -10.72 13.01 -11.24
CA ILE A 57 -11.47 14.26 -11.43
C ILE A 57 -10.85 15.10 -12.56
N PRO A 58 -11.61 16.04 -13.15
CA PRO A 58 -11.07 16.91 -14.20
C PRO A 58 -9.80 17.65 -13.77
N GLY A 59 -8.73 17.48 -14.54
CA GLY A 59 -7.40 18.00 -14.28
C GLY A 59 -6.39 16.94 -13.80
N ASP A 60 -6.86 15.76 -13.40
CA ASP A 60 -5.98 14.69 -12.95
C ASP A 60 -5.10 14.13 -14.08
N HIS A 61 -3.88 13.75 -13.69
CA HIS A 61 -2.89 13.12 -14.56
C HIS A 61 -2.31 11.89 -13.86
N PHE A 62 -2.63 10.71 -14.38
CA PHE A 62 -2.09 9.44 -13.92
C PHE A 62 -0.94 8.98 -14.82
N ILE A 63 0.07 8.39 -14.20
CA ILE A 63 1.24 7.81 -14.88
C ILE A 63 1.33 6.35 -14.42
N LEU A 64 1.31 5.42 -15.38
CA LEU A 64 1.43 3.99 -15.13
C LEU A 64 2.70 3.44 -15.78
N ASP A 65 3.50 2.67 -15.04
CA ASP A 65 4.58 1.87 -15.61
C ASP A 65 3.99 0.71 -16.42
N ILE A 66 4.30 0.67 -17.72
CA ILE A 66 3.85 -0.38 -18.65
C ILE A 66 5.00 -1.24 -19.19
N ASN A 67 6.17 -1.26 -18.54
CA ASN A 67 7.33 -2.06 -18.94
C ASN A 67 6.96 -3.54 -19.11
N ALA A 68 6.21 -4.13 -18.18
CA ALA A 68 5.74 -5.52 -18.27
C ALA A 68 4.87 -5.79 -19.53
N LEU A 69 4.05 -4.82 -19.95
CA LEU A 69 3.26 -4.93 -21.17
C LEU A 69 4.12 -4.82 -22.43
N ILE A 70 5.19 -4.03 -22.39
CA ILE A 70 6.14 -3.86 -23.51
C ILE A 70 6.94 -5.15 -23.70
N GLU A 71 7.48 -5.69 -22.62
CA GLU A 71 8.21 -6.96 -22.64
C GLU A 71 7.32 -8.10 -23.16
N ALA A 72 6.07 -8.17 -22.67
CA ALA A 72 5.10 -9.15 -23.16
C ALA A 72 4.80 -8.94 -24.66
N LYS A 73 4.55 -7.69 -25.09
CA LYS A 73 4.33 -7.38 -26.51
C LYS A 73 5.50 -7.85 -27.38
N ASP A 74 6.73 -7.55 -26.98
CA ASP A 74 7.95 -7.86 -27.73
C ASP A 74 8.19 -9.37 -27.78
N ALA A 75 7.94 -10.09 -26.68
CA ALA A 75 8.01 -11.55 -26.62
C ALA A 75 6.98 -12.23 -27.56
N ASN A 76 5.81 -11.62 -27.75
CA ASN A 76 4.76 -12.10 -28.64
C ASN A 76 4.88 -11.56 -30.09
N LEU A 77 5.92 -10.78 -30.39
CA LEU A 77 6.13 -10.13 -31.70
C LEU A 77 4.90 -9.31 -32.16
N PHE A 78 4.19 -8.71 -31.20
CA PHE A 78 2.93 -8.02 -31.47
C PHE A 78 3.16 -6.57 -31.93
N ASN A 79 2.86 -6.28 -33.20
CA ASN A 79 3.08 -4.95 -33.77
C ASN A 79 1.91 -3.96 -33.55
N GLY A 80 0.84 -4.35 -32.85
CA GLY A 80 -0.31 -3.48 -32.60
C GLY A 80 -0.13 -2.53 -31.42
N ASN A 81 -1.19 -1.76 -31.14
CA ASN A 81 -1.28 -0.89 -29.97
C ASN A 81 -1.50 -1.73 -28.71
N ILE A 82 -0.71 -1.44 -27.68
CA ILE A 82 -0.83 -2.15 -26.38
C ILE A 82 -2.12 -1.74 -25.68
N VAL A 83 -2.42 -0.45 -25.71
CA VAL A 83 -3.60 0.14 -25.10
C VAL A 83 -4.38 0.84 -26.21
N GLU A 84 -5.63 0.43 -26.39
CA GLU A 84 -6.58 1.05 -27.31
C GLU A 84 -7.72 1.66 -26.49
N HIS A 85 -7.94 2.95 -26.64
CA HIS A 85 -9.08 3.65 -26.08
C HIS A 85 -10.09 3.94 -27.19
N LYS A 86 -11.29 3.38 -27.05
CA LYS A 86 -12.39 3.59 -28.00
C LYS A 86 -13.69 3.77 -27.24
N GLU A 87 -14.34 4.91 -27.46
CA GLU A 87 -15.56 5.30 -26.73
C GLU A 87 -15.29 5.27 -25.22
N ASN A 88 -16.10 4.56 -24.43
CA ASN A 88 -15.92 4.38 -23.00
C ASN A 88 -15.22 3.06 -22.63
N ARG A 89 -14.40 2.50 -23.54
CA ARG A 89 -13.77 1.20 -23.38
C ARG A 89 -12.26 1.28 -23.55
N ILE A 90 -11.55 0.69 -22.60
CA ILE A 90 -10.11 0.46 -22.66
C ILE A 90 -9.89 -0.99 -23.04
N THR A 91 -9.05 -1.23 -24.04
CA THR A 91 -8.59 -2.56 -24.43
C THR A 91 -7.08 -2.62 -24.25
N VAL A 92 -6.60 -3.61 -23.48
CA VAL A 92 -5.17 -3.90 -23.35
C VAL A 92 -4.88 -5.20 -24.07
N ARG A 93 -3.86 -5.20 -24.93
CA ARG A 93 -3.48 -6.34 -25.77
C ARG A 93 -1.96 -6.44 -25.91
N VAL A 94 -1.41 -7.62 -25.66
CA VAL A 94 0.03 -7.90 -25.85
C VAL A 94 0.30 -8.98 -26.91
N SER A 95 -0.74 -9.60 -27.49
CA SER A 95 -0.62 -10.54 -28.61
C SER A 95 -1.75 -10.36 -29.64
N ALA A 96 -1.60 -10.89 -30.85
CA ALA A 96 -2.64 -10.76 -31.88
C ALA A 96 -3.96 -11.50 -31.53
N ASP A 97 -3.86 -12.59 -30.76
CA ASP A 97 -4.97 -13.51 -30.49
C ASP A 97 -5.66 -13.24 -29.14
N THR A 98 -5.12 -12.34 -28.32
CA THR A 98 -5.61 -12.04 -26.97
C THR A 98 -6.04 -10.57 -26.83
N GLY A 99 -6.43 -10.17 -25.61
CA GLY A 99 -6.90 -8.84 -25.31
C GLY A 99 -7.99 -8.86 -24.22
N LYS A 100 -7.89 -7.93 -23.28
CA LYS A 100 -8.91 -7.69 -22.27
C LYS A 100 -9.46 -6.30 -22.42
N SER A 101 -10.79 -6.19 -22.33
CA SER A 101 -11.49 -4.92 -22.50
C SER A 101 -12.44 -4.68 -21.33
N TYR A 102 -12.39 -3.47 -20.78
CA TYR A 102 -13.27 -3.02 -19.72
C TYR A 102 -13.85 -1.66 -20.08
N SER A 103 -15.14 -1.47 -19.76
CA SER A 103 -15.77 -0.16 -19.85
C SER A 103 -15.57 0.60 -18.55
N TYR A 104 -15.36 1.90 -18.65
CA TYR A 104 -15.40 2.83 -17.52
C TYR A 104 -16.78 3.53 -17.45
N PHE A 105 -17.14 4.00 -16.26
CA PHE A 105 -18.41 4.66 -15.96
C PHE A 105 -18.34 6.18 -16.01
N SER A 106 -17.13 6.74 -15.84
CA SER A 106 -16.91 8.17 -15.94
C SER A 106 -17.42 8.73 -17.27
N ASN A 107 -18.16 9.83 -17.21
CA ASN A 107 -18.63 10.54 -18.41
C ASN A 107 -17.57 11.54 -18.91
N GLU A 108 -16.42 11.63 -18.25
CA GLU A 108 -15.37 12.60 -18.57
C GLU A 108 -14.67 12.27 -19.89
N ILE A 109 -14.12 13.31 -20.54
CA ILE A 109 -13.28 13.11 -21.73
C ILE A 109 -11.90 12.68 -21.25
N VAL A 110 -11.50 11.49 -21.68
CA VAL A 110 -10.23 10.87 -21.32
C VAL A 110 -9.30 10.94 -22.51
N ARG A 111 -8.05 11.29 -22.25
CA ARG A 111 -6.94 11.19 -23.20
C ARG A 111 -5.92 10.21 -22.66
N VAL A 112 -5.59 9.20 -23.46
CA VAL A 112 -4.58 8.19 -23.13
C VAL A 112 -3.45 8.30 -24.15
N GLU A 113 -2.26 8.70 -23.70
CA GLU A 113 -1.07 8.78 -24.57
C GLU A 113 0.06 7.94 -23.98
N LYS A 114 0.83 7.32 -24.88
CA LYS A 114 1.96 6.48 -24.52
C LYS A 114 3.24 7.29 -24.68
N GLU A 115 4.06 7.32 -23.62
CA GLU A 115 5.42 7.87 -23.68
C GLU A 115 6.43 6.72 -23.65
N ILE A 116 7.24 6.60 -24.71
CA ILE A 116 8.32 5.61 -24.80
C ILE A 116 9.63 6.36 -24.53
N VAL A 117 10.14 6.26 -23.30
CA VAL A 117 11.45 6.79 -22.92
C VAL A 117 12.43 5.62 -22.77
N VAL A 118 13.67 5.81 -23.20
CA VAL A 118 14.73 4.81 -23.02
C VAL A 118 14.91 4.55 -21.52
N GLY A 119 14.55 3.35 -21.06
CA GLY A 119 14.64 2.94 -19.66
C GLY A 119 13.38 3.15 -18.81
N ALA A 120 12.32 3.76 -19.35
CA ALA A 120 11.04 3.88 -18.65
C ALA A 120 9.88 3.99 -19.65
N ASN A 121 9.05 2.95 -19.76
CA ASN A 121 7.84 3.01 -20.57
C ASN A 121 6.65 3.44 -19.70
N LYS A 122 6.11 4.63 -19.96
CA LYS A 122 5.03 5.21 -19.17
C LYS A 122 3.76 5.37 -20.02
N LEU A 123 2.62 5.08 -19.42
CA LEU A 123 1.31 5.40 -19.98
C LEU A 123 0.73 6.58 -19.20
N HIS A 124 0.43 7.65 -19.92
CA HIS A 124 -0.13 8.86 -19.35
C HIS A 124 -1.64 8.89 -19.61
N ILE A 125 -2.41 9.12 -18.56
CA ILE A 125 -3.87 9.22 -18.61
C ILE A 125 -4.25 10.59 -18.07
N TRP A 126 -4.84 11.44 -18.90
CA TRP A 126 -5.36 12.74 -18.50
C TRP A 126 -6.88 12.72 -18.46
N ILE A 127 -7.44 13.23 -17.36
CA ILE A 127 -8.87 13.42 -17.19
C ILE A 127 -9.18 14.88 -17.54
N LEU A 128 -9.70 15.12 -18.74
CA LEU A 128 -9.82 16.47 -19.28
C LEU A 128 -11.11 17.20 -18.86
N GLY A 129 -12.06 16.47 -18.29
CA GLY A 129 -13.35 17.00 -17.89
C GLY A 129 -14.42 16.99 -18.99
N HIS A 130 -15.60 17.51 -18.65
CA HIS A 130 -16.69 17.79 -19.57
C HIS A 130 -16.42 19.09 -20.35
N GLY A 131 -15.67 19.02 -21.45
CA GLY A 131 -15.35 20.18 -22.29
C GLY A 131 -14.90 19.82 -23.70
N ASP A 132 -14.91 20.77 -24.63
CA ASP A 132 -14.56 20.58 -26.04
C ASP A 132 -13.27 19.72 -26.22
N PRO A 133 -13.31 18.59 -26.97
CA PRO A 133 -12.12 17.75 -27.21
C PRO A 133 -10.96 18.48 -27.88
N ASN A 134 -11.17 19.71 -28.36
CA ASN A 134 -10.15 20.58 -28.94
C ASN A 134 -9.46 21.51 -27.93
N VAL A 135 -9.73 21.41 -26.62
CA VAL A 135 -8.95 22.17 -25.63
C VAL A 135 -7.49 21.68 -25.68
N PRO A 136 -6.51 22.57 -25.98
CA PRO A 136 -5.11 22.18 -26.06
C PRO A 136 -4.63 21.65 -24.71
N ALA A 137 -3.80 20.60 -24.73
CA ALA A 137 -3.13 20.11 -23.54
C ALA A 137 -2.39 21.27 -22.84
N PRO A 138 -2.38 21.33 -21.49
CA PRO A 138 -1.64 22.37 -20.78
C PRO A 138 -0.17 22.36 -21.21
N VAL A 139 0.31 23.53 -21.65
CA VAL A 139 1.69 23.68 -22.14
C VAL A 139 2.65 23.38 -20.98
N PRO A 140 3.68 22.53 -21.18
CA PRO A 140 4.69 22.27 -20.16
C PRO A 140 5.29 23.59 -19.66
N ILE A 141 5.15 23.86 -18.37
CA ILE A 141 5.67 25.08 -17.75
C ILE A 141 7.19 24.98 -17.79
N THR A 142 7.84 25.85 -18.55
CA THR A 142 9.31 25.91 -18.57
C THR A 142 9.81 26.48 -17.24
N PRO A 143 10.82 25.85 -16.60
CA PRO A 143 11.39 26.37 -15.36
C PRO A 143 11.86 27.81 -15.54
N PRO A 144 11.65 28.71 -14.57
CA PRO A 144 12.08 30.09 -14.68
C PRO A 144 13.60 30.19 -14.86
N THR A 145 14.02 31.02 -15.82
CA THR A 145 15.43 31.33 -16.09
C THR A 145 16.12 31.85 -14.82
N PRO A 146 17.24 31.25 -14.39
CA PRO A 146 17.94 31.66 -13.18
C PRO A 146 18.51 33.08 -13.32
N THR A 147 18.21 33.93 -12.34
CA THR A 147 18.75 35.29 -12.23
C THR A 147 20.25 35.25 -11.89
N PRO A 148 21.09 36.11 -12.48
CA PRO A 148 22.54 36.15 -12.20
C PRO A 148 22.84 36.41 -10.71
N PRO A 149 23.83 35.71 -10.11
CA PRO A 149 24.13 35.84 -8.70
C PRO A 149 24.82 37.17 -8.37
N THR A 150 24.27 37.90 -7.41
CA THR A 150 24.90 39.05 -6.75
C THR A 150 26.02 38.55 -5.82
N PRO A 151 27.23 39.14 -5.85
CA PRO A 151 28.34 38.73 -4.98
C PRO A 151 27.98 38.96 -3.50
N THR A 152 27.97 37.88 -2.73
CA THR A 152 27.58 37.84 -1.31
C THR A 152 28.82 37.58 -0.43
N PRO A 153 28.90 38.16 0.79
CA PRO A 153 30.03 37.98 1.73
C PRO A 153 30.27 36.49 2.06
N PRO A 154 31.44 36.13 2.63
CA PRO A 154 31.76 34.74 2.97
C PRO A 154 30.66 34.13 3.83
N SER A 155 29.96 33.17 3.22
CA SER A 155 28.80 32.51 3.80
C SER A 155 29.25 31.70 5.02
N PRO A 156 28.52 31.74 6.15
CA PRO A 156 28.68 30.71 7.17
C PRO A 156 28.55 29.34 6.50
N THR A 157 29.33 28.36 6.96
CA THR A 157 29.21 26.97 6.51
C THR A 157 27.73 26.61 6.49
N PRO A 158 27.16 26.23 5.34
CA PRO A 158 25.74 25.98 5.26
C PRO A 158 25.42 24.89 6.27
N THR A 159 24.63 25.25 7.29
CA THR A 159 23.88 24.25 8.04
C THR A 159 23.11 23.46 6.99
N PRO A 160 23.20 22.13 6.94
CA PRO A 160 22.48 21.33 5.96
C PRO A 160 21.02 21.78 5.97
N THR A 161 20.55 22.30 4.84
CA THR A 161 19.15 22.64 4.68
C THR A 161 18.38 21.34 4.89
N PRO A 162 17.44 21.27 5.86
CA PRO A 162 16.66 20.07 6.05
C PRO A 162 16.00 19.71 4.71
N THR A 163 16.17 18.45 4.28
CA THR A 163 15.48 17.94 3.11
C THR A 163 13.99 18.21 3.30
N PRO A 164 13.28 18.78 2.30
CA PRO A 164 11.85 19.01 2.42
C PRO A 164 11.18 17.69 2.80
N ILE A 165 10.52 17.66 3.94
CA ILE A 165 9.64 16.55 4.28
C ILE A 165 8.51 16.57 3.26
N GLY A 166 8.14 15.40 2.75
CA GLY A 166 6.98 15.27 1.87
C GLY A 166 5.72 15.90 2.48
N THR A 167 4.69 16.12 1.68
CA THR A 167 3.41 16.67 2.15
C THR A 167 2.36 15.60 2.38
N ASP A 168 2.60 14.40 1.85
CA ASP A 168 1.52 13.45 1.61
C ASP A 168 1.34 12.49 2.78
N ILE A 169 0.11 12.01 2.93
CA ILE A 169 -0.22 10.91 3.85
C ILE A 169 -0.27 9.64 3.02
N CYS A 170 0.51 8.66 3.44
CA CYS A 170 0.66 7.39 2.76
C CYS A 170 0.18 6.25 3.65
N TYR A 171 -0.43 5.22 3.06
CA TYR A 171 -1.02 4.11 3.80
C TYR A 171 -0.92 2.79 3.02
N THR A 172 -0.86 1.66 3.73
CA THR A 172 -0.86 0.31 3.13
C THR A 172 -2.26 -0.31 2.98
N ASP A 173 -2.34 -1.42 2.22
CA ASP A 173 -3.46 -2.15 1.52
C ASP A 173 -4.85 -2.26 2.18
N THR A 174 -5.10 -1.66 3.34
CA THR A 174 -6.42 -1.67 3.95
C THR A 174 -6.77 -0.33 4.60
N LEU A 175 -7.14 0.68 3.79
CA LEU A 175 -7.92 1.83 4.30
C LEU A 175 -9.21 1.41 5.02
N TRP A 176 -9.74 0.24 4.65
CA TRP A 176 -10.83 -0.42 5.37
C TRP A 176 -10.52 -0.56 6.87
N ASP A 177 -9.24 -0.60 7.23
CA ASP A 177 -8.77 -0.80 8.59
C ASP A 177 -8.64 0.49 9.40
N PHE A 178 -8.74 1.65 8.75
CA PHE A 178 -8.76 2.95 9.42
C PHE A 178 -10.17 3.56 9.46
N GLY A 179 -11.19 2.82 9.04
CA GLY A 179 -12.58 3.28 9.05
C GLY A 179 -12.80 4.53 8.19
N LEU A 180 -11.92 4.76 7.21
CA LEU A 180 -11.95 5.97 6.39
C LEU A 180 -12.99 5.83 5.28
N ASN A 181 -13.94 6.77 5.27
CA ASN A 181 -14.91 6.94 4.19
C ASN A 181 -14.20 7.27 2.85
N ASP A 182 -14.87 6.98 1.73
CA ASP A 182 -14.32 7.11 0.37
C ASP A 182 -13.68 8.49 0.09
N ASP A 183 -14.20 9.58 0.65
CA ASP A 183 -13.68 10.95 0.43
C ASP A 183 -12.24 11.18 0.92
N ARG A 184 -11.72 10.39 1.87
CA ARG A 184 -10.30 10.50 2.27
C ARG A 184 -9.38 9.67 1.39
N ARG A 185 -9.91 8.66 0.69
CA ARG A 185 -9.12 7.76 -0.15
C ARG A 185 -8.56 8.46 -1.38
N THR A 186 -9.28 9.44 -1.91
CA THR A 186 -8.83 10.25 -3.05
C THR A 186 -7.75 11.26 -2.70
N ARG A 187 -7.57 11.59 -1.41
CA ARG A 187 -6.58 12.58 -0.95
C ARG A 187 -5.27 11.97 -0.46
N TRP A 188 -5.26 10.68 -0.13
CA TRP A 188 -4.10 10.01 0.45
C TRP A 188 -3.47 9.07 -0.57
N LYS A 189 -2.14 8.94 -0.55
CA LYS A 189 -1.42 8.08 -1.49
C LYS A 189 -1.41 6.64 -1.00
N HIS A 190 -1.87 5.75 -1.86
CA HIS A 190 -1.80 4.33 -1.57
C HIS A 190 -0.37 3.82 -1.77
N ILE A 191 0.17 3.10 -0.78
CA ILE A 191 1.39 2.31 -0.91
C ILE A 191 0.94 0.89 -1.31
N GLU A 192 0.98 0.60 -2.61
CA GLU A 192 0.77 -0.78 -3.07
C GLU A 192 1.93 -1.67 -2.57
N PRO A 193 1.65 -2.92 -2.13
CA PRO A 193 2.70 -3.86 -1.76
C PRO A 193 3.57 -4.20 -2.99
N LEU A 194 4.85 -3.79 -2.95
CA LEU A 194 5.91 -4.13 -3.91
C LEU A 194 5.55 -3.99 -5.40
N THR A 195 5.36 -2.77 -5.87
CA THR A 195 6.07 -2.38 -7.09
C THR A 195 7.20 -1.46 -6.67
N SER A 196 8.41 -1.72 -7.15
CA SER A 196 9.67 -1.00 -6.90
C SER A 196 9.67 0.45 -7.40
N ASP A 197 8.52 1.13 -7.39
CA ASP A 197 8.46 2.57 -7.54
C ASP A 197 8.80 3.18 -6.18
N ASP A 198 10.11 3.19 -5.89
CA ASP A 198 10.74 3.76 -4.70
C ASP A 198 10.30 5.23 -4.43
N ASP A 199 9.75 5.90 -5.45
CA ASP A 199 9.34 7.30 -5.44
C ASP A 199 8.12 7.61 -4.55
N VAL A 200 7.25 6.63 -4.23
CA VAL A 200 6.02 6.93 -3.47
C VAL A 200 6.36 7.35 -2.04
N LEU A 201 7.24 6.60 -1.39
CA LEU A 201 7.65 6.83 0.00
C LEU A 201 8.38 8.16 0.18
N ASP A 202 9.14 8.61 -0.81
CA ASP A 202 9.86 9.89 -0.79
C ASP A 202 8.93 11.11 -0.65
N SER A 203 7.67 10.99 -1.06
CA SER A 203 6.66 12.05 -0.93
C SER A 203 5.89 12.02 0.39
N CYS A 204 6.10 11.01 1.23
CA CYS A 204 5.32 10.79 2.43
C CYS A 204 5.82 11.61 3.61
N ARG A 205 4.91 12.39 4.21
CA ARG A 205 5.07 12.99 5.53
C ARG A 205 4.67 12.03 6.64
N VAL A 206 3.59 11.29 6.39
CA VAL A 206 2.94 10.42 7.36
C VAL A 206 2.77 9.06 6.71
N ILE A 207 3.16 8.00 7.41
CA ILE A 207 3.03 6.61 6.98
C ILE A 207 2.09 5.91 7.96
N LEU A 208 0.99 5.36 7.46
CA LEU A 208 -0.02 4.64 8.25
C LEU A 208 -0.01 3.16 7.85
N LEU A 209 0.41 2.30 8.77
CA LEU A 209 0.52 0.86 8.56
C LEU A 209 -0.49 0.13 9.42
N ALA A 210 -1.34 -0.69 8.81
CA ALA A 210 -2.26 -1.56 9.52
C ALA A 210 -2.37 -2.92 8.82
N CYS A 211 -2.00 -3.99 9.52
CA CYS A 211 -2.30 -5.37 9.15
C CYS A 211 -1.90 -5.80 7.72
N SER A 212 -0.94 -5.12 7.11
CA SER A 212 -0.37 -5.41 5.79
C SER A 212 0.72 -6.48 5.83
N GLY A 213 1.38 -6.66 6.97
CA GLY A 213 2.52 -7.55 7.13
C GLY A 213 3.81 -6.90 6.59
N SER A 214 4.91 -7.05 7.32
CA SER A 214 6.18 -6.35 7.04
C SER A 214 6.94 -6.78 5.79
N GLY A 215 6.58 -7.91 5.18
CA GLY A 215 7.39 -8.56 4.13
C GLY A 215 7.61 -7.74 2.86
N PHE A 216 6.95 -6.59 2.74
CA PHE A 216 6.84 -5.80 1.51
C PHE A 216 7.33 -4.35 1.65
N LEU A 217 7.79 -3.92 2.84
CA LEU A 217 8.13 -2.52 3.10
C LEU A 217 9.64 -2.32 3.31
N ASP A 218 10.21 -1.30 2.67
CA ASP A 218 11.59 -0.88 2.90
C ASP A 218 11.69 -0.13 4.25
N ILE A 219 12.07 -0.88 5.28
CA ILE A 219 12.25 -0.35 6.64
C ILE A 219 13.31 0.77 6.68
N GLU A 220 14.34 0.69 5.85
CA GLU A 220 15.41 1.70 5.85
C GLU A 220 14.93 3.02 5.26
N GLN A 221 14.16 2.98 4.16
CA GLN A 221 13.52 4.18 3.61
C GLN A 221 12.54 4.80 4.61
N MET A 222 11.72 3.99 5.28
CA MET A 222 10.82 4.49 6.33
C MET A 222 11.57 5.13 7.49
N ARG A 223 12.69 4.53 7.95
CA ARG A 223 13.54 5.12 8.98
C ARG A 223 14.07 6.48 8.55
N GLN A 224 14.53 6.62 7.31
CA GLN A 224 15.02 7.90 6.78
C GLN A 224 13.92 8.96 6.79
N ILE A 225 12.71 8.63 6.35
CA ILE A 225 11.56 9.54 6.35
C ILE A 225 11.26 10.04 7.76
N VAL A 226 11.15 9.13 8.74
CA VAL A 226 10.87 9.49 10.12
C VAL A 226 12.04 10.26 10.74
N GLN A 227 13.29 9.85 10.52
CA GLN A 227 14.47 10.59 11.01
C GLN A 227 14.49 12.04 10.52
N ASN A 228 14.00 12.29 9.32
CA ASN A 228 13.92 13.60 8.70
C ASN A 228 12.70 14.43 9.12
N GLY A 229 11.86 13.93 10.04
CA GLY A 229 10.70 14.66 10.59
C GLY A 229 9.33 14.12 10.17
N GLY A 230 9.30 12.99 9.46
CA GLY A 230 8.06 12.28 9.16
C GLY A 230 7.43 11.61 10.39
N VAL A 231 6.22 11.09 10.21
CA VAL A 231 5.48 10.35 11.24
C VAL A 231 5.18 8.95 10.75
N LEU A 232 5.47 7.95 11.56
CA LEU A 232 5.04 6.57 11.34
C LEU A 232 3.99 6.20 12.38
N PHE A 233 2.84 5.68 11.94
CA PHE A 233 1.86 5.03 12.79
C PHE A 233 1.68 3.59 12.34
N ALA A 234 1.92 2.64 13.24
CA ALA A 234 1.75 1.22 13.00
C ALA A 234 0.82 0.59 14.03
N THR A 235 0.10 -0.46 13.64
CA THR A 235 -0.82 -1.16 14.53
C THR A 235 -0.76 -2.67 14.37
N ASP A 236 -1.10 -3.38 15.45
CA ASP A 236 -1.26 -4.83 15.49
C ASP A 236 -0.03 -5.52 14.91
N MET A 237 -0.19 -6.30 13.83
CA MET A 237 0.82 -7.20 13.26
C MET A 237 2.08 -6.49 12.74
N GLU A 238 2.09 -5.17 12.65
CA GLU A 238 3.23 -4.37 12.16
C GLU A 238 4.30 -4.10 13.22
N ALA A 239 4.35 -4.95 14.25
CA ALA A 239 5.29 -4.76 15.34
C ALA A 239 6.74 -5.03 14.95
N ASP A 240 6.95 -5.93 14.00
CA ASP A 240 8.26 -6.23 13.42
C ASP A 240 8.86 -5.04 12.67
N ILE A 241 8.04 -4.20 12.04
CA ILE A 241 8.48 -2.93 11.46
C ILE A 241 9.02 -2.02 12.57
N ILE A 242 8.29 -1.92 13.68
CA ILE A 242 8.68 -1.05 14.81
C ILE A 242 9.87 -1.64 15.58
N GLU A 243 10.02 -2.97 15.66
CA GLU A 243 11.26 -3.62 16.11
C GLU A 243 12.46 -3.23 15.23
N GLY A 244 12.20 -3.02 13.93
CA GLY A 244 13.16 -2.39 13.03
C GLY A 244 13.55 -0.99 13.49
N PHE A 245 12.66 -0.17 14.02
CA PHE A 245 13.03 1.17 14.49
C PHE A 245 13.80 1.14 15.80
N ASP A 246 13.29 0.37 16.77
CA ASP A 246 13.91 0.19 18.07
C ASP A 246 13.57 -1.18 18.66
N SER A 247 14.52 -2.11 18.53
CA SER A 247 14.37 -3.47 19.06
C SER A 247 14.26 -3.52 20.59
N SER A 248 14.72 -2.50 21.33
CA SER A 248 14.68 -2.54 22.81
C SER A 248 13.24 -2.52 23.35
N LEU A 249 12.32 -1.90 22.60
CA LEU A 249 10.92 -1.71 22.98
C LEU A 249 10.11 -3.00 23.07
N PHE A 250 10.59 -4.10 22.47
CA PHE A 250 9.80 -5.33 22.28
C PHE A 250 10.25 -6.52 23.12
N ASN A 251 11.20 -6.31 24.03
CA ASN A 251 11.73 -7.39 24.89
C ASN A 251 10.69 -7.94 25.89
N ASP A 252 9.70 -7.14 26.30
CA ASP A 252 8.78 -7.44 27.42
C ASP A 252 7.31 -7.56 26.98
N ARG A 253 7.05 -8.23 25.85
CA ARG A 253 5.66 -8.44 25.38
C ARG A 253 4.94 -9.56 26.11
N LYS A 254 3.72 -9.29 26.58
CA LYS A 254 2.84 -10.32 27.11
C LYS A 254 2.27 -11.19 26.00
N PHE A 255 2.33 -12.50 26.21
CA PHE A 255 1.67 -13.49 25.36
C PHE A 255 1.05 -14.62 26.16
N PRO A 256 -0.19 -15.04 25.85
CA PRO A 256 -1.21 -14.41 25.00
C PRO A 256 -2.01 -13.32 25.73
N TYR A 257 -2.61 -12.38 24.99
CA TYR A 257 -3.62 -11.46 25.55
C TYR A 257 -5.03 -11.98 25.24
N SER A 258 -6.00 -11.77 26.15
CA SER A 258 -7.36 -12.26 25.94
C SER A 258 -8.12 -11.42 24.91
N SER A 259 -8.83 -12.09 23.99
CA SER A 259 -9.75 -11.42 23.08
C SER A 259 -10.98 -10.90 23.81
N GLY A 260 -11.64 -9.90 23.22
CA GLY A 260 -12.85 -9.26 23.76
C GLY A 260 -12.69 -7.75 23.97
N GLU A 261 -13.72 -7.14 24.55
CA GLU A 261 -13.69 -5.73 24.94
C GLU A 261 -12.99 -5.56 26.29
N HIS A 262 -12.11 -4.57 26.35
CA HIS A 262 -11.38 -4.20 27.55
C HIS A 262 -11.54 -2.71 27.81
N SER A 263 -11.87 -2.34 29.05
CA SER A 263 -11.84 -0.94 29.45
C SER A 263 -10.39 -0.49 29.61
N VAL A 264 -10.07 0.70 29.08
CA VAL A 264 -8.72 1.27 29.07
C VAL A 264 -8.74 2.69 29.62
N ASP A 265 -7.59 3.13 30.12
CA ASP A 265 -7.34 4.51 30.55
C ASP A 265 -6.62 5.27 29.44
N ILE A 266 -7.15 6.45 29.10
CA ILE A 266 -6.49 7.37 28.19
C ILE A 266 -5.51 8.20 29.01
N VAL A 267 -4.23 8.13 28.68
CA VAL A 267 -3.16 8.83 29.41
C VAL A 267 -2.90 10.20 28.80
N ASP A 268 -2.91 10.29 27.48
CA ASP A 268 -2.65 11.53 26.73
C ASP A 268 -3.78 12.56 26.90
N SER A 269 -3.43 13.81 27.17
CA SER A 269 -4.41 14.86 27.44
C SER A 269 -5.21 15.26 26.20
N ASP A 270 -4.59 15.27 25.02
CA ASP A 270 -5.25 15.71 23.79
C ASP A 270 -6.20 14.62 23.30
N LEU A 271 -5.80 13.36 23.45
CA LEU A 271 -6.66 12.21 23.19
C LEU A 271 -7.87 12.19 24.14
N ARG A 272 -7.67 12.49 25.43
CA ARG A 272 -8.79 12.58 26.40
C ARG A 272 -9.84 13.59 26.00
N LEU A 273 -9.44 14.71 25.42
CA LEU A 273 -10.39 15.73 24.96
C LEU A 273 -11.30 15.21 23.84
N GLN A 274 -10.84 14.21 23.07
CA GLN A 274 -11.60 13.63 21.95
C GLN A 274 -12.45 12.43 22.39
N VAL A 275 -11.91 11.53 23.21
CA VAL A 275 -12.56 10.24 23.51
C VAL A 275 -12.92 10.02 24.98
N GLY A 276 -12.63 10.99 25.85
CA GLY A 276 -12.85 10.91 27.30
C GLY A 276 -11.69 10.25 28.07
N ASN A 277 -11.86 10.10 29.38
CA ASN A 277 -10.82 9.55 30.26
C ASN A 277 -10.63 8.04 30.12
N THR A 278 -11.68 7.35 29.71
CA THR A 278 -11.72 5.89 29.60
C THR A 278 -12.57 5.50 28.40
N MET A 279 -12.22 4.41 27.73
CA MET A 279 -13.03 3.83 26.66
C MET A 279 -12.93 2.30 26.67
N ASN A 280 -13.74 1.63 25.86
CA ASN A 280 -13.57 0.20 25.58
C ASN A 280 -12.79 0.02 24.28
N ILE A 281 -11.79 -0.86 24.32
CA ILE A 281 -11.00 -1.30 23.16
C ILE A 281 -11.29 -2.78 22.89
N LEU A 282 -11.49 -3.13 21.64
CA LEU A 282 -11.74 -4.50 21.19
C LEU A 282 -10.44 -5.18 20.75
N PHE A 283 -10.09 -6.31 21.36
CA PHE A 283 -8.99 -7.17 20.91
C PHE A 283 -9.56 -8.41 20.21
N ARG A 284 -9.36 -8.53 18.89
CA ARG A 284 -9.83 -9.71 18.13
C ARG A 284 -8.88 -10.90 18.17
N SER A 285 -7.58 -10.62 18.15
CA SER A 285 -6.54 -11.64 18.06
C SER A 285 -5.69 -11.68 19.32
N VAL A 286 -5.22 -12.88 19.67
CA VAL A 286 -4.24 -13.12 20.74
C VAL A 286 -2.80 -12.95 20.25
N SER A 287 -2.62 -12.50 19.00
CA SER A 287 -1.35 -12.56 18.25
C SER A 287 -0.30 -11.56 18.71
N LEU A 288 -0.69 -10.44 19.33
CA LEU A 288 0.22 -9.47 19.95
C LEU A 288 -0.40 -8.92 21.25
N GLY A 289 0.21 -9.21 22.39
CA GLY A 289 -0.22 -8.65 23.67
C GLY A 289 0.51 -7.35 24.03
N PRO A 290 0.06 -6.69 25.11
CA PRO A 290 0.55 -5.37 25.48
C PRO A 290 1.92 -5.44 26.16
N PHE A 291 2.54 -4.27 26.33
CA PHE A 291 3.87 -4.15 26.93
C PHE A 291 3.74 -3.99 28.44
N GLU A 292 4.50 -4.79 29.19
CA GLU A 292 4.61 -4.62 30.66
C GLU A 292 5.39 -3.35 31.00
N ASN A 293 6.54 -3.20 30.36
CA ASN A 293 7.45 -2.09 30.56
C ASN A 293 7.81 -1.52 29.22
N ILE A 294 7.76 -0.19 29.12
CA ILE A 294 8.38 0.53 28.02
C ILE A 294 9.48 1.40 28.64
N GLU A 295 10.64 1.43 27.97
CA GLU A 295 11.81 2.17 28.41
C GLU A 295 11.53 3.68 28.57
N SER A 296 12.41 4.35 29.33
CA SER A 296 12.34 5.81 29.49
C SER A 296 12.50 6.53 28.15
N GLY A 297 11.66 7.52 27.87
CA GLY A 297 11.68 8.28 26.62
C GLY A 297 10.49 8.02 25.70
N VAL A 298 9.56 7.13 26.11
CA VAL A 298 8.31 6.88 25.42
C VAL A 298 7.15 7.56 26.13
N ASP A 299 6.32 8.26 25.36
CA ASP A 299 5.04 8.82 25.81
C ASP A 299 3.96 7.75 25.69
N VAL A 300 3.43 7.31 26.83
CA VAL A 300 2.30 6.38 26.85
C VAL A 300 1.00 7.15 26.63
N LEU A 301 0.21 6.74 25.64
CA LEU A 301 -1.04 7.39 25.26
C LEU A 301 -2.27 6.64 25.79
N VAL A 302 -2.23 5.31 25.84
CA VAL A 302 -3.33 4.45 26.35
C VAL A 302 -2.78 3.28 27.16
N LYS A 303 -3.42 2.99 28.30
CA LYS A 303 -3.10 1.84 29.17
C LYS A 303 -4.29 0.95 29.46
N SER A 304 -4.06 -0.34 29.66
CA SER A 304 -5.05 -1.23 30.27
C SER A 304 -5.27 -0.87 31.75
N LYS A 305 -6.37 -1.33 32.35
CA LYS A 305 -6.58 -1.20 33.80
C LYS A 305 -5.53 -1.92 34.65
N ALA A 306 -4.84 -2.92 34.08
CA ALA A 306 -3.73 -3.60 34.72
C ALA A 306 -2.40 -2.83 34.59
N GLY A 307 -2.40 -1.70 33.87
CA GLY A 307 -1.23 -0.85 33.68
C GLY A 307 -0.42 -1.15 32.42
N ASP A 308 -0.83 -2.14 31.62
CA ASP A 308 -0.13 -2.50 30.39
C ASP A 308 -0.25 -1.40 29.35
N VAL A 309 0.80 -1.17 28.56
CA VAL A 309 0.78 -0.14 27.52
C VAL A 309 0.16 -0.70 26.24
N LEU A 310 -0.85 0.02 25.71
CA LEU A 310 -1.60 -0.37 24.52
C LEU A 310 -1.32 0.53 23.32
N LEU A 311 -1.03 1.81 23.57
CA LEU A 311 -0.67 2.78 22.55
C LEU A 311 0.38 3.71 23.14
N PHE A 312 1.45 3.93 22.38
CA PHE A 312 2.53 4.81 22.77
C PHE A 312 3.12 5.54 21.57
N ARG A 313 3.91 6.58 21.85
CA ARG A 313 4.73 7.25 20.85
C ARG A 313 6.13 7.56 21.38
N TYR A 314 7.10 7.66 20.50
CA TYR A 314 8.45 8.13 20.83
C TYR A 314 9.04 8.92 19.67
N ASN A 315 10.06 9.73 19.99
CA ASN A 315 10.78 10.50 18.98
C ASN A 315 11.84 9.61 18.31
N TYR A 316 11.94 9.69 16.98
CA TYR A 316 12.97 9.01 16.21
C TYR A 316 13.61 10.00 15.24
N GLY A 317 14.82 10.45 15.59
CA GLY A 317 15.43 11.61 14.92
C GLY A 317 14.58 12.87 15.12
N ALA A 318 14.20 13.54 14.02
CA ALA A 318 13.32 14.70 14.05
C ALA A 318 11.83 14.35 13.99
N GLY A 319 11.48 13.08 13.73
CA GLY A 319 10.10 12.63 13.57
C GLY A 319 9.58 11.83 14.75
N GLN A 320 8.43 11.17 14.52
CA GLN A 320 7.72 10.45 15.56
C GLN A 320 7.26 9.07 15.09
N VAL A 321 7.33 8.11 15.98
CA VAL A 321 6.80 6.76 15.78
C VAL A 321 5.68 6.53 16.79
N TYR A 322 4.54 6.04 16.31
CA TYR A 322 3.38 5.65 17.08
C TYR A 322 3.13 4.15 16.87
N TYR A 323 2.85 3.42 17.94
CA TYR A 323 2.48 2.01 17.84
C TYR A 323 1.28 1.67 18.72
N SER A 324 0.30 1.01 18.11
CA SER A 324 -0.91 0.49 18.76
C SER A 324 -0.90 -1.04 18.79
N THR A 325 -0.99 -1.65 19.96
CA THR A 325 -1.22 -3.10 20.09
C THR A 325 -2.58 -3.52 19.50
N PRO A 326 -3.72 -2.89 19.84
CA PRO A 326 -5.01 -3.29 19.28
C PRO A 326 -5.13 -2.85 17.82
N HIS A 327 -5.74 -3.71 17.01
CA HIS A 327 -6.08 -3.43 15.61
C HIS A 327 -7.02 -2.23 15.51
N LEU A 328 -6.59 -1.16 14.84
CA LEU A 328 -7.34 0.11 14.85
C LEU A 328 -8.73 0.01 14.21
N LYS A 329 -8.89 -0.79 13.15
CA LYS A 329 -10.19 -1.08 12.48
C LYS A 329 -11.32 -1.44 13.41
N ASP A 330 -10.96 -2.20 14.44
CA ASP A 330 -11.93 -2.82 15.33
C ASP A 330 -12.39 -1.88 16.43
N GLN A 331 -11.83 -0.67 16.49
CA GLN A 331 -12.11 0.30 17.53
C GLN A 331 -13.26 1.23 17.15
N ASP A 332 -13.79 1.94 18.15
CA ASP A 332 -14.79 2.97 17.94
C ASP A 332 -14.31 4.05 16.93
N THR A 333 -15.20 4.48 16.04
CA THR A 333 -14.87 5.46 14.98
C THR A 333 -14.33 6.78 15.54
N ASN A 334 -14.75 7.22 16.73
CA ASN A 334 -14.21 8.44 17.34
C ASN A 334 -12.76 8.24 17.78
N PHE A 335 -12.41 7.06 18.28
CA PHE A 335 -11.03 6.73 18.61
C PHE A 335 -10.15 6.68 17.36
N GLN A 336 -10.59 6.00 16.31
CA GLN A 336 -9.86 5.96 15.03
C GLN A 336 -9.61 7.38 14.50
N ASN A 337 -10.64 8.23 14.48
CA ASN A 337 -10.52 9.62 14.03
C ASN A 337 -9.59 10.44 14.93
N ALA A 338 -9.64 10.27 16.25
CA ALA A 338 -8.78 10.99 17.18
C ALA A 338 -7.31 10.63 16.99
N ILE A 339 -7.00 9.35 16.78
CA ILE A 339 -5.64 8.89 16.48
C ILE A 339 -5.17 9.41 15.13
N ILE A 340 -5.99 9.31 14.08
CA ILE A 340 -5.64 9.85 12.76
C ILE A 340 -5.34 11.34 12.88
N LYS A 341 -6.21 12.11 13.53
CA LYS A 341 -6.03 13.54 13.75
C LYS A 341 -4.71 13.86 14.46
N MET A 342 -4.39 13.10 15.51
CA MET A 342 -3.15 13.25 16.27
C MET A 342 -1.91 12.98 15.41
N VAL A 343 -1.94 11.92 14.61
CA VAL A 343 -0.80 11.47 13.79
C VAL A 343 -0.61 12.38 12.57
N THR A 344 -1.70 12.84 11.95
CA THR A 344 -1.63 13.66 10.74
C THR A 344 -1.48 15.16 11.03
N GLY A 345 -1.93 15.62 12.19
CA GLY A 345 -2.01 17.02 12.57
C GLY A 345 -3.21 17.77 11.94
N GLU A 346 -4.22 17.03 11.44
CA GLU A 346 -5.46 17.61 10.87
C GLU A 346 -6.45 18.15 11.91
#